data_AF-X1BFG0-F1
#
_entry.id   AF-X1BFG0-F1
#
_cell.length_a   1.000
_cell.length_b   1.000
_cell.length_c   1.000
_cell.angle_alpha   90.00
_cell.angle_beta   90.00
_cell.angle_gamma   90.00
#
_symmetry.space_group_name_H-M   'P 1'
#
loop_
_entity.id
_entity.type
_entity.pdbx_description
1 polymer ?
#
loop_
_entity_poly.entity_id
_entity_poly.type
_entity_poly.pdbx_seq_one_letter_code
_entity_poly.pdbx_strand_id
1 'polypeptide(L)'
;MTENSEYGYAKSEQAFIEGRIEQISEILSNYIIIEKKENKELVELGAIVVVRDVDKKRNKEFRIVSSIESNPEKNKISDESPMGRALLNKKIGDEVLVKTPKDTKRLKIIKIK
;
A
#
# COMPACT_ATOMS: atom_id res chain seq x y z
N MET A 1 -45.34 28.38 -4.78
CA MET A 1 -44.78 27.01 -4.89
C MET A 1 -43.26 27.12 -4.84
N THR A 2 -42.67 27.29 -3.65
CA THR A 2 -41.19 27.36 -3.49
C THR A 2 -40.77 27.03 -2.06
N GLU A 3 -41.44 27.61 -1.05
CA GLU A 3 -41.08 27.45 0.37
C GLU A 3 -41.09 26.00 0.89
N ASN A 4 -42.03 25.16 0.43
CA ASN A 4 -42.12 23.77 0.91
C ASN A 4 -41.12 22.82 0.23
N SER A 5 -40.64 23.19 -0.97
CA SER A 5 -39.70 22.38 -1.75
C SER A 5 -38.27 22.58 -1.29
N GLU A 6 -37.86 23.81 -0.97
CA GLU A 6 -36.53 24.07 -0.39
C GLU A 6 -36.39 23.51 1.02
N TYR A 7 -37.44 23.61 1.85
CA TYR A 7 -37.43 23.03 3.20
C TYR A 7 -37.36 21.49 3.16
N GLY A 8 -38.11 20.85 2.26
CA GLY A 8 -38.05 19.40 2.05
C GLY A 8 -36.71 18.92 1.49
N TYR A 9 -36.13 19.71 0.58
CA TYR A 9 -34.80 19.46 0.03
C TYR A 9 -33.71 19.56 1.11
N ALA A 10 -33.70 20.65 1.89
CA ALA A 10 -32.75 20.85 2.99
C ALA A 10 -32.84 19.74 4.05
N LYS A 11 -34.06 19.29 4.38
CA LYS A 11 -34.28 18.18 5.33
C LYS A 11 -33.80 16.83 4.78
N SER A 12 -33.93 16.61 3.47
CA SER A 12 -33.43 15.40 2.81
C SER A 12 -31.90 15.38 2.72
N GLU A 13 -31.29 16.53 2.42
CA GLU A 13 -29.84 16.72 2.41
C GLU A 13 -29.26 16.52 3.81
N GLN A 14 -29.93 17.05 4.85
CA GLN A 14 -29.55 16.82 6.25
C GLN A 14 -29.60 15.33 6.61
N ALA A 15 -30.69 14.64 6.28
CA ALA A 15 -30.81 13.21 6.55
C ALA A 15 -29.74 12.37 5.81
N PHE A 16 -29.38 12.77 4.60
CA PHE A 16 -28.30 12.11 3.84
C PHE A 16 -26.93 12.32 4.50
N ILE A 17 -26.64 13.54 4.97
CA ILE A 17 -25.40 13.86 5.69
C ILE A 17 -25.34 13.09 7.01
N GLU A 18 -26.43 13.06 7.78
CA GLU A 18 -26.52 12.33 9.04
C GLU A 18 -26.32 10.82 8.83
N GLY A 19 -26.96 10.24 7.81
CA GLY A 19 -26.75 8.83 7.46
C GLY A 19 -25.30 8.53 7.05
N ARG A 20 -24.64 9.45 6.34
CA ARG A 20 -23.21 9.35 6.04
C ARG A 20 -22.34 9.43 7.30
N ILE A 21 -22.67 10.30 8.24
CA ILE A 21 -21.94 10.43 9.52
C ILE A 21 -22.07 9.14 10.32
N GLU A 22 -23.28 8.59 10.42
CA GLU A 22 -23.55 7.34 11.13
C GLU A 22 -22.76 6.18 10.52
N GLN A 23 -22.78 6.05 9.19
CA GLN A 23 -22.07 4.99 8.48
C GLN A 23 -20.54 5.09 8.68
N ILE A 24 -19.97 6.29 8.58
CA ILE A 24 -18.54 6.51 8.86
C ILE A 24 -18.23 6.22 10.32
N SER A 25 -19.10 6.62 11.25
CA SER A 25 -18.91 6.38 12.68
C SER A 25 -18.92 4.88 12.99
N GLU A 26 -19.83 4.11 12.39
CA GLU A 26 -19.88 2.66 12.54
C GLU A 26 -18.60 1.97 12.02
N ILE A 27 -18.06 2.43 10.88
CA ILE A 27 -16.78 1.95 10.35
C ILE A 27 -15.64 2.23 11.34
N LEU A 28 -15.60 3.43 11.92
CA LEU A 28 -14.56 3.82 12.86
C LEU A 28 -14.69 3.12 14.21
N SER A 29 -15.90 2.90 14.71
CA SER A 29 -16.16 2.22 15.98
C SER A 29 -15.85 0.73 15.93
N ASN A 30 -16.05 0.08 14.78
CA ASN A 30 -15.81 -1.36 14.60
C ASN A 30 -14.43 -1.67 13.99
N TYR A 31 -13.62 -0.65 13.74
CA TYR A 31 -12.30 -0.84 13.18
C TYR A 31 -11.36 -1.44 14.24
N ILE A 32 -10.74 -2.56 13.88
CA ILE A 32 -9.66 -3.16 14.66
C ILE A 32 -8.36 -2.65 14.05
N ILE A 33 -7.53 -1.97 14.86
CA ILE A 33 -6.14 -1.68 14.48
C ILE A 33 -5.41 -3.01 14.50
N ILE A 34 -5.23 -3.62 13.34
CA ILE A 34 -4.29 -4.73 13.22
C ILE A 34 -2.89 -4.10 13.25
N GLU A 35 -2.33 -3.96 14.46
CA GLU A 35 -0.89 -3.82 14.61
C GLU A 35 -0.27 -5.13 14.13
N LYS A 36 0.02 -5.22 12.82
CA LYS A 36 0.99 -6.20 12.36
C LYS A 36 2.27 -5.87 13.12
N LYS A 37 2.61 -6.70 14.12
CA LYS A 37 3.98 -6.75 14.64
C LYS A 37 4.87 -6.74 13.41
N GLU A 38 5.73 -5.73 13.27
CA GLU A 38 6.64 -5.62 12.14
C GLU A 38 7.45 -6.90 12.09
N ASN A 39 7.02 -7.87 11.29
CA ASN A 39 7.70 -9.13 11.17
C ASN A 39 8.84 -8.88 10.18
N LYS A 40 9.93 -8.30 10.68
CA LYS A 40 11.11 -7.91 9.88
C LYS A 40 11.86 -9.12 9.32
N GLU A 41 11.37 -10.33 9.57
CA GLU A 41 11.89 -11.55 8.97
C GLU A 41 11.47 -11.69 7.50
N LEU A 42 10.28 -11.22 7.13
CA LEU A 42 9.68 -11.41 5.80
C LEU A 42 9.25 -10.07 5.20
N VAL A 43 9.41 -9.94 3.89
CA VAL A 43 8.86 -8.80 3.15
C VAL A 43 7.34 -8.98 3.01
N GLU A 44 6.59 -8.11 3.69
CA GLU A 44 5.14 -8.07 3.62
C GLU A 44 4.62 -6.78 2.97
N LEU A 45 3.32 -6.74 2.67
CA LEU A 45 2.64 -5.53 2.22
C LEU A 45 2.83 -4.41 3.27
N GLY A 46 3.25 -3.23 2.82
CA GLY A 46 3.55 -2.07 3.65
C GLY A 46 5.03 -1.97 4.06
N ALA A 47 5.80 -3.06 3.97
CA ALA A 47 7.20 -3.12 4.41
C ALA A 47 8.12 -2.25 3.55
N ILE A 48 9.15 -1.69 4.18
CA ILE A 48 10.21 -0.96 3.49
C ILE A 48 11.43 -1.88 3.37
N VAL A 49 11.80 -2.18 2.13
CA VAL A 49 12.86 -3.13 1.81
C VAL A 49 14.02 -2.39 1.17
N VAL A 50 15.22 -2.62 1.69
CA VAL A 50 16.45 -2.16 1.06
C VAL A 50 17.08 -3.32 0.31
N VAL A 51 17.30 -3.14 -0.98
CA VAL A 51 17.89 -4.12 -1.88
C VAL A 51 19.20 -3.61 -2.46
N ARG A 52 20.16 -4.50 -2.68
CA ARG A 52 21.41 -4.24 -3.38
C ARG A 52 21.37 -4.88 -4.75
N ASP A 53 21.57 -4.07 -5.79
CA ASP A 53 21.84 -4.53 -7.14
C ASP A 53 23.23 -5.18 -7.16
N VAL A 54 23.29 -6.49 -7.43
CA VAL A 54 24.53 -7.28 -7.37
C VAL A 54 25.49 -6.85 -8.47
N ASP A 55 24.96 -6.57 -9.66
CA ASP A 55 25.74 -6.22 -10.84
C ASP A 55 26.25 -4.76 -10.76
N LYS A 56 25.41 -3.84 -10.26
CA LYS A 56 25.77 -2.41 -10.15
C LYS A 56 26.33 -1.99 -8.79
N LYS A 57 26.37 -2.90 -7.81
CA LYS A 57 26.78 -2.65 -6.41
C LYS A 57 26.11 -1.43 -5.76
N ARG A 58 24.87 -1.11 -6.17
CA ARG A 58 24.09 0.04 -5.67
C ARG A 58 22.94 -0.43 -4.80
N ASN A 59 22.72 0.29 -3.69
CA ASN A 59 21.58 0.06 -2.82
C ASN A 59 20.38 0.90 -3.29
N LYS A 60 19.18 0.34 -3.17
CA LYS A 60 17.91 1.02 -3.41
C LYS A 60 16.92 0.64 -2.31
N GLU A 61 16.06 1.58 -1.95
CA GLU A 61 15.00 1.37 -0.97
C GLU A 61 13.65 1.45 -1.67
N PHE A 62 12.76 0.52 -1.34
CA PHE A 62 11.42 0.43 -1.90
C PHE A 62 10.41 0.14 -0.80
N ARG A 63 9.20 0.67 -0.94
CA ARG A 63 8.06 0.29 -0.11
C ARG A 63 7.12 -0.59 -0.92
N ILE A 64 6.83 -1.78 -0.43
CA ILE A 64 5.85 -2.66 -1.06
C ILE A 64 4.47 -2.17 -0.65
N VAL A 65 3.62 -1.88 -1.61
CA VAL A 65 2.26 -1.36 -1.41
C VAL A 65 1.30 -2.08 -2.35
N SER A 66 0.00 -1.88 -2.14
CA SER A 66 -1.01 -2.38 -3.06
C SER A 66 -0.91 -1.69 -4.43
N SER A 67 -1.43 -2.32 -5.48
CA SER A 67 -1.49 -1.71 -6.82
C SER A 67 -2.14 -0.32 -6.87
N ILE A 68 -3.15 -0.07 -6.02
CA ILE A 68 -3.86 1.21 -5.96
C ILE A 68 -2.96 2.33 -5.41
N GLU A 69 -2.04 2.01 -4.51
CA GLU A 69 -1.15 2.96 -3.84
C GLU A 69 0.24 3.07 -4.50
N SER A 70 0.48 2.28 -5.55
CA SER A 70 1.78 2.22 -6.20
C SER A 70 2.14 3.53 -6.88
N ASN A 71 3.36 3.98 -6.63
CA ASN A 71 3.93 5.16 -7.25
C ASN A 71 5.45 4.94 -7.40
N PRO A 72 5.92 4.47 -8.57
CA PRO A 72 7.33 4.20 -8.83
C PRO A 72 8.24 5.41 -8.61
N GLU A 73 7.76 6.63 -8.86
CA GLU A 73 8.54 7.86 -8.65
C GLU A 73 8.81 8.11 -7.16
N LYS A 74 7.90 7.65 -6.29
CA LYS A 74 8.04 7.70 -4.83
C LYS A 74 8.63 6.42 -4.24
N ASN A 75 9.25 5.56 -5.05
CA ASN A 75 9.76 4.25 -4.65
C ASN A 75 8.69 3.31 -4.03
N LYS A 76 7.41 3.53 -4.34
CA LYS A 76 6.29 2.67 -3.93
C LYS A 76 6.00 1.64 -5.02
N ILE A 77 6.32 0.39 -4.75
CA ILE A 77 6.23 -0.71 -5.70
C ILE A 77 4.99 -1.54 -5.38
N SER A 78 4.14 -1.73 -6.39
CA SER A 78 2.99 -2.64 -6.33
C SER A 78 3.45 -4.08 -6.04
N ASP A 79 2.76 -4.74 -5.13
CA ASP A 79 2.83 -6.16 -4.83
C ASP A 79 2.59 -7.05 -6.07
N GLU A 80 1.79 -6.59 -7.02
CA GLU A 80 1.50 -7.30 -8.27
C GLU A 80 2.58 -7.11 -9.35
N SER A 81 3.47 -6.13 -9.20
CA SER A 81 4.55 -5.87 -10.16
C SER A 81 5.61 -6.99 -10.17
N PRO A 82 6.40 -7.17 -11.25
CA PRO A 82 7.48 -8.17 -11.27
C PRO A 82 8.49 -8.00 -10.13
N MET A 83 8.72 -6.76 -9.69
CA MET A 83 9.57 -6.42 -8.56
C MET A 83 8.92 -6.79 -7.23
N GLY A 84 7.65 -6.40 -7.03
CA GLY A 84 6.90 -6.71 -5.81
C GLY A 84 6.74 -8.21 -5.60
N ARG A 85 6.31 -8.94 -6.63
CA ARG A 85 6.18 -10.41 -6.60
C ARG A 85 7.49 -11.12 -6.28
N ALA A 86 8.61 -10.62 -6.79
CA ALA A 86 9.91 -11.21 -6.52
C ALA A 86 10.37 -10.97 -5.07
N LEU A 87 9.98 -9.85 -4.47
CA LEU A 87 10.40 -9.46 -3.12
C LEU A 87 9.46 -9.97 -2.02
N LEU A 88 8.17 -10.15 -2.30
CA LEU A 88 7.18 -10.65 -1.32
C LEU A 88 7.60 -11.98 -0.71
N ASN A 89 7.39 -12.11 0.61
CA ASN A 89 7.70 -13.29 1.41
C ASN A 89 9.18 -13.72 1.37
N LYS A 90 10.08 -12.82 0.96
CA LYS A 90 11.53 -13.04 1.02
C LYS A 90 12.13 -12.52 2.31
N LYS A 91 13.29 -13.06 2.68
CA LYS A 91 13.99 -12.73 3.92
C LYS A 91 15.22 -11.87 3.66
N ILE A 92 15.75 -11.27 4.72
CA ILE A 92 17.06 -10.60 4.68
C ILE A 92 18.12 -11.63 4.26
N GLY A 93 18.93 -11.29 3.26
CA GLY A 93 19.97 -12.16 2.70
C GLY A 93 19.57 -12.87 1.41
N ASP A 94 18.27 -12.99 1.12
CA ASP A 94 17.79 -13.63 -0.10
C ASP A 94 18.20 -12.86 -1.36
N GLU A 95 18.51 -13.62 -2.41
CA GLU A 95 18.77 -13.09 -3.74
C GLU A 95 17.62 -13.44 -4.69
N VAL A 96 17.12 -12.42 -5.38
CA VAL A 96 15.97 -12.52 -6.28
C VAL A 96 16.34 -12.04 -7.67
N LEU A 97 15.83 -12.75 -8.68
CA LEU A 97 15.98 -12.41 -10.08
C LEU A 97 14.72 -11.70 -10.55
N VAL A 98 14.83 -10.41 -10.84
CA VAL A 98 13.72 -9.61 -11.34
C VAL A 98 13.87 -9.44 -12.84
N LYS A 99 13.00 -10.11 -13.60
CA LYS A 99 12.89 -9.90 -15.04
C LYS A 99 12.06 -8.64 -15.30
N THR A 100 12.72 -7.60 -15.76
CA THR A 100 12.05 -6.43 -16.32
C THR A 100 12.06 -6.55 -17.86
N PRO A 101 11.11 -5.93 -18.58
CA PRO A 101 11.04 -6.04 -20.04
C PRO A 101 12.33 -5.66 -20.78
N LYS A 102 13.20 -4.85 -20.16
CA LYS A 102 14.47 -4.39 -20.77
C LYS A 102 15.70 -5.12 -20.25
N ASP A 103 15.64 -5.72 -19.06
CA ASP A 103 16.82 -6.22 -18.36
C ASP A 103 16.46 -7.21 -17.25
N THR A 104 17.35 -8.16 -16.96
CA THR A 104 17.22 -9.06 -15.81
C THR A 104 18.15 -8.60 -14.71
N LYS A 105 17.60 -8.26 -13.54
CA LYS A 105 18.40 -7.73 -12.42
C LYS A 105 18.47 -8.72 -11.28
N ARG A 106 19.67 -8.93 -10.74
CA ARG A 106 19.90 -9.66 -9.49
C ARG A 106 19.90 -8.69 -8.32
N LEU A 107 18.96 -8.89 -7.42
CA LEU A 107 18.80 -8.05 -6.24
C LEU A 107 18.97 -8.91 -4.99
N LYS A 108 19.79 -8.43 -4.05
CA LYS A 108 19.94 -9.03 -2.72
C LYS A 108 19.21 -8.19 -1.69
N ILE A 109 18.36 -8.81 -0.87
CA ILE A 109 17.69 -8.11 0.23
C ILE A 109 18.71 -7.90 1.34
N ILE A 110 18.98 -6.65 1.68
CA ILE A 110 19.96 -6.30 2.71
C ILE A 110 19.32 -5.87 4.02
N LYS A 111 18.07 -5.38 3.97
CA LYS A 111 17.35 -4.94 5.16
C LYS A 111 15.85 -4.90 4.90
N ILE A 112 15.07 -5.29 5.90
CA ILE A 112 13.63 -5.06 5.99
C ILE A 112 13.44 -4.15 7.20
N LYS A 113 12.77 -3.01 7.00
CA LYS A 113 12.46 -2.04 8.06
C LYS A 113 11.05 -2.27 8.56
#